data_AF-A0A6G9N7V7-F1
#
_entry.id   AF-A0A6G9N7V7-F1
#
_cell.length_a   1.000
_cell.length_b   1.000
_cell.length_c   1.000
_cell.angle_alpha   90.00
_cell.angle_beta   90.00
_cell.angle_gamma   90.00
#
_symmetry.space_group_name_H-M   'P 1'
#
loop_
_entity.id
_entity.type
_entity.pdbx_description
1 polymer ?
#
loop_
_entity_poly.entity_id
_entity_poly.type
_entity_poly.pdbx_seq_one_letter_code
_entity_poly.pdbx_strand_id
1 'polypeptide(L)'
;MDPMPAAPISRRRALRTGGIAALALALPACATYPPFSLTEAVRRLLLRASENAFARLTEPGGYWDQRIAGIGLGDALGVRGDVLTRILTSTLFKRRVEDAFADLAIEASFRAAPIVTDAVRVIGLENAVDLVRGGPRAATSALRGELGGRLIEEMVPEVGEAIRLASDPLVAELLNAATGTDVGGVARRLAGEVDAAIWDEIGNEEAAIRADPRSTNDPVLIEVFGPEALS
;
A
#
# COMPACT_ATOMS: atom_id res chain seq x y z
N MET A 1 -31.83 -83.03 19.97
CA MET A 1 -33.30 -82.96 19.89
C MET A 1 -33.72 -81.77 20.75
N ASP A 2 -33.98 -80.65 20.08
CA ASP A 2 -34.69 -79.42 20.49
C ASP A 2 -34.30 -78.57 21.73
N PRO A 3 -34.57 -77.24 21.70
CA PRO A 3 -33.67 -76.20 22.22
C PRO A 3 -34.10 -75.54 23.56
N MET A 4 -33.15 -74.85 24.20
CA MET A 4 -33.39 -73.94 25.34
C MET A 4 -34.20 -72.69 24.92
N PRO A 5 -35.13 -72.20 25.76
CA PRO A 5 -35.72 -70.88 25.59
C PRO A 5 -34.75 -69.76 26.00
N ALA A 6 -34.58 -68.76 25.13
CA ALA A 6 -33.86 -67.53 25.42
C ALA A 6 -34.68 -66.63 26.36
N ALA A 7 -34.10 -66.26 27.50
CA ALA A 7 -34.66 -65.27 28.43
C ALA A 7 -34.38 -63.83 27.94
N PRO A 8 -35.34 -62.90 28.05
CA PRO A 8 -35.14 -61.51 27.59
C PRO A 8 -34.22 -60.75 28.56
N ILE A 9 -33.10 -60.26 28.03
CA ILE A 9 -32.16 -59.43 28.78
C ILE A 9 -32.77 -58.04 28.99
N SER A 10 -33.04 -57.72 30.25
CA SER A 10 -33.53 -56.42 30.72
C SER A 10 -32.49 -55.32 30.48
N ARG A 11 -32.85 -54.30 29.70
CA ARG A 11 -32.04 -53.12 29.32
C ARG A 11 -31.51 -52.29 30.50
N ARG A 12 -31.93 -52.56 31.74
CA ARG A 12 -31.60 -51.73 32.91
C ARG A 12 -30.38 -52.19 33.71
N ARG A 13 -29.65 -53.22 33.26
CA ARG A 13 -28.47 -53.75 34.00
C ARG A 13 -27.13 -53.61 33.29
N ALA A 14 -27.08 -53.00 32.10
CA ALA A 14 -25.86 -52.88 31.30
C ALA A 14 -25.01 -51.61 31.59
N LEU A 15 -25.34 -50.83 32.63
CA LEU A 15 -24.63 -49.58 32.96
C LEU A 15 -23.84 -49.61 34.28
N ARG A 16 -23.67 -50.79 34.89
CA ARG A 16 -22.89 -50.92 36.11
C ARG A 16 -22.06 -52.20 36.06
N THR A 17 -20.99 -52.20 35.27
CA THR A 17 -19.72 -52.92 35.53
C THR A 17 -18.81 -52.89 34.31
N GLY A 18 -17.63 -52.28 34.46
CA GLY A 18 -16.43 -52.69 33.74
C GLY A 18 -15.98 -51.80 32.58
N GLY A 19 -14.79 -51.21 32.72
CA GLY A 19 -13.94 -50.81 31.59
C GLY A 19 -13.26 -49.46 31.70
N ILE A 20 -12.25 -49.33 32.57
CA ILE A 20 -11.19 -48.33 32.36
C ILE A 20 -10.33 -48.87 31.20
N ALA A 21 -10.60 -48.42 29.98
CA ALA A 21 -9.71 -48.57 28.84
C ALA A 21 -9.01 -47.22 28.63
N ALA A 22 -7.79 -47.12 29.14
CA ALA A 22 -6.86 -46.05 28.77
C ALA A 22 -6.18 -46.40 27.43
N LEU A 23 -5.92 -45.37 26.63
CA LEU A 23 -5.13 -45.30 25.39
C LEU A 23 -5.87 -45.85 24.13
N ALA A 24 -6.15 -45.07 23.08
CA ALA A 24 -5.54 -43.85 22.60
C ALA A 24 -6.64 -42.89 22.12
N LEU A 25 -6.67 -41.70 22.72
CA LEU A 25 -7.29 -40.54 22.11
C LEU A 25 -6.50 -40.24 20.83
N ALA A 26 -7.03 -40.64 19.68
CA ALA A 26 -6.77 -39.97 18.43
C ALA A 26 -7.40 -38.58 18.52
N LEU A 27 -6.81 -37.70 19.33
CA LEU A 27 -7.04 -36.27 19.19
C LEU A 27 -6.50 -35.92 17.81
N PRO A 28 -7.31 -35.37 16.89
CA PRO A 28 -6.73 -34.69 15.75
C PRO A 28 -5.78 -33.68 16.35
N ALA A 29 -4.51 -33.76 15.99
CA ALA A 29 -3.53 -32.76 16.39
C ALA A 29 -4.19 -31.40 16.16
N CYS A 30 -4.35 -30.62 17.22
CA CYS A 30 -4.60 -29.20 17.10
C CYS A 30 -3.38 -28.65 16.38
N ALA A 31 -3.41 -28.66 15.05
CA ALA A 31 -2.69 -27.69 14.26
C ALA A 31 -3.26 -26.36 14.71
N THR A 32 -2.60 -25.75 15.69
CA THR A 32 -2.78 -24.34 16.02
C THR A 32 -2.34 -23.59 14.78
N TYR A 33 -3.22 -23.49 13.80
CA TYR A 33 -3.11 -22.49 12.77
C TYR A 33 -3.09 -21.15 13.52
N PRO A 34 -2.15 -20.25 13.21
CA PRO A 34 -2.30 -18.88 13.68
C PRO A 34 -3.71 -18.43 13.30
N PRO A 35 -4.43 -17.71 14.18
CA PRO A 35 -5.81 -17.29 13.91
C PRO A 35 -5.96 -16.43 12.64
N PHE A 36 -4.83 -16.08 12.00
CA PHE A 36 -4.74 -15.24 10.82
C PHE A 36 -3.83 -15.88 9.75
N SER A 37 -4.16 -15.67 8.47
CA SER A 37 -3.33 -16.13 7.35
C SER A 37 -2.17 -15.17 7.10
N LEU A 38 -1.03 -15.66 6.60
CA LEU A 38 0.09 -14.79 6.21
C LEU A 38 -0.30 -13.80 5.11
N THR A 39 -1.21 -14.21 4.23
CA THR A 39 -1.85 -13.35 3.22
C THR A 39 -2.55 -12.17 3.89
N GLU A 40 -3.30 -12.42 4.96
CA GLU A 40 -3.98 -11.36 5.71
C GLU A 40 -2.98 -10.45 6.44
N ALA A 41 -1.90 -11.00 6.99
CA ALA A 41 -0.85 -10.20 7.62
C ALA A 41 -0.18 -9.25 6.63
N VAL A 42 0.16 -9.72 5.43
CA VAL A 42 0.74 -8.88 4.36
C VAL A 42 -0.27 -7.83 3.87
N ARG A 43 -1.55 -8.18 3.73
CA ARG A 43 -2.60 -7.22 3.36
C ARG A 43 -2.73 -6.11 4.40
N ARG A 44 -2.75 -6.45 5.69
CA ARG A 44 -2.80 -5.49 6.80
C ARG A 44 -1.57 -4.58 6.83
N LEU A 45 -0.39 -5.16 6.63
CA LEU A 45 0.86 -4.42 6.52
C LEU A 45 0.77 -3.38 5.41
N LEU A 46 0.40 -3.80 4.20
CA LEU A 46 0.30 -2.92 3.04
C LEU A 46 -0.79 -1.86 3.20
N LEU A 47 -1.94 -2.22 3.78
CA LEU A 47 -3.01 -1.27 4.03
C LEU A 47 -2.54 -0.19 5.01
N ARG A 48 -1.94 -0.59 6.13
CA ARG A 48 -1.43 0.35 7.14
C ARG A 48 -0.31 1.22 6.60
N ALA A 49 0.63 0.63 5.86
CA ALA A 49 1.72 1.36 5.22
C ALA A 49 1.18 2.38 4.20
N SER A 50 0.19 2.00 3.41
CA SER A 50 -0.47 2.90 2.45
C SER A 50 -1.19 4.04 3.14
N GLU A 51 -1.96 3.76 4.20
CA GLU A 51 -2.67 4.78 4.98
C GLU A 51 -1.71 5.82 5.57
N ASN A 52 -0.63 5.37 6.20
CA ASN A 52 0.40 6.26 6.75
C ASN A 52 1.09 7.08 5.64
N ALA A 53 1.46 6.43 4.54
CA ALA A 53 2.12 7.08 3.42
C ALA A 53 1.23 8.17 2.78
N PHE A 54 -0.02 7.86 2.50
CA PHE A 54 -0.95 8.84 1.94
C PHE A 54 -1.25 9.97 2.92
N ALA A 55 -1.35 9.69 4.23
CA ALA A 55 -1.48 10.74 5.24
C ALA A 55 -0.33 11.76 5.17
N ARG A 56 0.90 11.30 4.92
CA ARG A 56 2.07 12.18 4.76
C ARG A 56 2.11 12.89 3.40
N LEU A 57 1.81 12.17 2.31
CA LEU A 57 1.88 12.71 0.94
C LEU A 57 0.81 13.76 0.67
N THR A 58 -0.29 13.71 1.41
CA THR A 58 -1.43 14.64 1.26
C THR A 58 -1.45 15.75 2.30
N GLU A 59 -0.45 15.80 3.19
CA GLU A 59 -0.32 16.86 4.18
C GLU A 59 0.03 18.20 3.48
N PRO A 60 -0.84 19.23 3.58
CA PRO A 60 -0.57 20.53 2.97
C PRO A 60 0.70 21.18 3.53
N GLY A 61 1.55 21.71 2.64
CA GLY A 61 2.82 22.32 3.03
C GLY A 61 3.88 21.36 3.58
N GLY A 62 3.63 20.05 3.45
CA GLY A 62 4.43 18.99 4.06
C GLY A 62 5.43 18.38 3.08
N TYR A 63 5.08 17.20 2.57
CA TYR A 63 5.99 16.36 1.80
C TYR A 63 6.46 16.98 0.48
N TRP A 64 5.54 17.52 -0.31
CA TRP A 64 5.81 17.98 -1.67
C TRP A 64 6.70 19.22 -1.69
N ASP A 65 6.48 20.17 -0.78
CA ASP A 65 7.32 21.34 -0.59
C ASP A 65 8.77 20.95 -0.27
N GLN A 66 8.95 19.99 0.64
CA GLN A 66 10.27 19.48 1.01
C GLN A 66 10.93 18.73 -0.15
N ARG A 67 10.16 17.94 -0.91
CA ARG A 67 10.66 17.20 -2.07
C ARG A 67 11.15 18.15 -3.14
N ILE A 68 10.37 19.18 -3.48
CA ILE A 68 10.74 20.21 -4.47
C ILE A 68 11.96 21.00 -3.99
N ALA A 69 12.02 21.38 -2.71
CA ALA A 69 13.17 22.09 -2.16
C ALA A 69 14.48 21.26 -2.23
N GLY A 70 14.38 19.93 -2.13
CA GLY A 70 15.51 19.01 -2.19
C GLY A 70 16.00 18.70 -3.62
N ILE A 71 15.09 18.35 -4.54
CA ILE A 71 15.46 17.94 -5.91
C ILE A 71 15.47 19.11 -6.90
N GLY A 72 14.77 20.20 -6.58
CA GLY A 72 14.57 21.33 -7.48
C GLY A 72 13.46 21.09 -8.51
N LEU A 73 12.69 22.13 -8.77
CA LEU A 73 11.55 22.10 -9.70
C LEU A 73 11.93 21.66 -11.13
N GLY A 74 13.15 21.98 -11.59
CA GLY A 74 13.64 21.59 -12.92
C GLY A 74 13.79 20.08 -13.09
N ASP A 75 14.30 19.41 -12.06
CA ASP A 75 14.41 17.95 -12.03
C ASP A 75 13.04 17.30 -11.79
N ALA A 76 12.22 17.88 -10.89
CA ALA A 76 10.84 17.43 -10.65
C ALA A 76 9.94 17.49 -11.91
N LEU A 77 10.15 18.49 -12.77
CA LEU A 77 9.43 18.63 -14.04
C LEU A 77 10.17 18.01 -15.22
N GLY A 78 11.39 17.51 -15.03
CA GLY A 78 12.23 16.92 -16.08
C GLY A 78 12.57 17.87 -17.23
N VAL A 79 12.58 19.18 -17.00
CA VAL A 79 12.82 20.18 -18.06
C VAL A 79 14.31 20.51 -18.13
N ARG A 80 14.99 19.98 -19.13
CA ARG A 80 16.34 20.40 -19.51
C ARG A 80 16.24 21.51 -20.56
N GLY A 81 16.41 22.78 -20.18
CA GLY A 81 16.49 23.88 -21.15
C GLY A 81 16.40 25.31 -20.61
N ASP A 82 17.25 26.19 -21.16
CA ASP A 82 17.51 27.61 -20.86
C ASP A 82 16.31 28.59 -21.02
N VAL A 83 15.16 28.12 -21.49
CA VAL A 83 13.95 28.95 -21.68
C VAL A 83 13.18 29.13 -20.36
N LEU A 84 13.12 28.09 -19.53
CA LEU A 84 12.59 28.19 -18.18
C LEU A 84 13.51 29.04 -17.29
N THR A 85 14.83 28.95 -17.44
CA THR A 85 15.81 29.74 -16.67
C THR A 85 15.65 31.25 -16.85
N ARG A 86 15.12 31.69 -18.00
CA ARG A 86 14.94 33.12 -18.35
C ARG A 86 13.59 33.71 -17.91
N ILE A 87 12.59 32.86 -17.68
CA ILE A 87 11.24 33.23 -17.22
C ILE A 87 11.09 32.95 -15.70
N LEU A 88 11.75 31.91 -15.17
CA LEU A 88 11.84 31.54 -13.74
C LEU A 88 12.89 32.36 -12.95
N THR A 89 13.56 33.33 -13.56
CA THR A 89 14.57 34.17 -12.89
C THR A 89 13.99 35.08 -11.81
N SER A 90 12.67 35.24 -11.75
CA SER A 90 12.03 35.92 -10.63
C SER A 90 11.68 34.93 -9.51
N THR A 91 12.19 35.19 -8.30
CA THR A 91 11.94 34.38 -7.10
C THR A 91 10.45 34.29 -6.73
N LEU A 92 9.63 35.25 -7.19
CA LEU A 92 8.19 35.23 -7.01
C LEU A 92 7.50 34.25 -7.97
N PHE A 93 7.89 34.22 -9.24
CA PHE A 93 7.32 33.29 -10.21
C PHE A 93 7.74 31.85 -9.90
N LYS A 94 9.01 31.62 -9.54
CA LYS A 94 9.50 30.31 -9.09
C LYS A 94 8.64 29.75 -7.95
N ARG A 95 8.44 30.53 -6.88
CA ARG A 95 7.60 30.11 -5.74
C ARG A 95 6.17 29.79 -6.16
N ARG A 96 5.55 30.62 -6.99
CA ARG A 96 4.19 30.36 -7.49
C ARG A 96 4.07 29.04 -8.28
N VAL A 97 5.10 28.67 -9.04
CA VAL A 97 5.12 27.39 -9.77
C VAL A 97 5.40 26.21 -8.82
N GLU A 98 6.27 26.39 -7.83
CA GLU A 98 6.52 25.38 -6.79
C GLU A 98 5.25 25.11 -5.98
N ASP A 99 4.54 26.15 -5.55
CA ASP A 99 3.25 26.05 -4.83
C ASP A 99 2.20 25.33 -5.71
N ALA A 100 2.05 25.74 -6.97
CA ALA A 100 1.12 25.11 -7.89
C ALA A 100 1.46 23.63 -8.14
N PHE A 101 2.74 23.29 -8.24
CA PHE A 101 3.17 21.90 -8.37
C PHE A 101 2.83 21.10 -7.12
N ALA A 102 3.11 21.65 -5.93
CA ALA A 102 2.82 20.98 -4.66
C ALA A 102 1.31 20.70 -4.52
N ASP A 103 0.46 21.68 -4.81
CA ASP A 103 -1.00 21.53 -4.80
C ASP A 103 -1.47 20.44 -5.75
N LEU A 104 -0.93 20.42 -6.99
CA LEU A 104 -1.26 19.39 -7.98
C LEU A 104 -0.78 18.00 -7.56
N ALA A 105 0.39 17.90 -6.92
CA ALA A 105 0.94 16.63 -6.44
C ALA A 105 0.15 16.08 -5.24
N ILE A 106 -0.34 16.95 -4.35
CA ILE A 106 -1.27 16.59 -3.27
C ILE A 106 -2.56 16.02 -3.87
N GLU A 107 -3.18 16.73 -4.82
CA GLU A 107 -4.39 16.27 -5.51
C GLU A 107 -4.16 14.92 -6.21
N ALA A 108 -3.06 14.77 -6.95
CA ALA A 108 -2.69 13.51 -7.58
C ALA A 108 -2.54 12.37 -6.55
N SER A 109 -1.96 12.66 -5.39
CA SER A 109 -1.81 11.70 -4.29
C SER A 109 -3.17 11.26 -3.73
N PHE A 110 -4.13 12.19 -3.56
CA PHE A 110 -5.50 11.84 -3.17
C PHE A 110 -6.20 10.92 -4.17
N ARG A 111 -6.00 11.17 -5.48
CA ARG A 111 -6.59 10.34 -6.56
C ARG A 111 -5.99 8.94 -6.61
N ALA A 112 -4.70 8.83 -6.30
CA ALA A 112 -3.97 7.57 -6.33
C ALA A 112 -4.34 6.64 -5.16
N ALA A 113 -4.68 7.20 -4.00
CA ALA A 113 -5.01 6.44 -2.79
C ALA A 113 -6.03 5.30 -3.00
N PRO A 114 -7.23 5.53 -3.58
CA PRO A 114 -8.19 4.45 -3.80
C PRO A 114 -7.63 3.35 -4.70
N ILE A 115 -6.90 3.70 -5.77
CA ILE A 115 -6.31 2.73 -6.71
C ILE A 115 -5.35 1.78 -5.99
N VAL A 116 -4.47 2.33 -5.15
CA VAL A 116 -3.51 1.54 -4.37
C VAL A 116 -4.22 0.69 -3.32
N THR A 117 -5.17 1.27 -2.56
CA THR A 117 -5.89 0.52 -1.52
C THR A 117 -6.77 -0.60 -2.09
N ASP A 118 -7.37 -0.41 -3.26
CA ASP A 118 -8.13 -1.45 -3.94
C ASP A 118 -7.20 -2.55 -4.48
N ALA A 119 -6.02 -2.20 -5.00
CA ALA A 119 -5.01 -3.17 -5.38
C ALA A 119 -4.58 -4.03 -4.17
N VAL A 120 -4.37 -3.44 -3.00
CA VAL A 120 -4.05 -4.18 -1.75
C VAL A 120 -5.17 -5.16 -1.37
N ARG A 121 -6.42 -4.83 -1.63
CA ARG A 121 -7.57 -5.72 -1.32
C ARG A 121 -7.62 -6.91 -2.26
N VAL A 122 -7.34 -6.69 -3.53
CA VAL A 122 -7.51 -7.69 -4.60
C VAL A 122 -6.24 -8.51 -4.87
N ILE A 123 -5.08 -8.06 -4.39
CA ILE A 123 -3.79 -8.73 -4.66
C ILE A 123 -3.82 -10.22 -4.26
N GLY A 124 -3.48 -11.07 -5.23
CA GLY A 124 -3.22 -12.48 -5.04
C GLY A 124 -1.80 -12.65 -4.50
N LEU A 125 -1.67 -12.99 -3.22
CA LEU A 125 -0.35 -13.21 -2.61
C LEU A 125 0.03 -14.68 -2.77
N GLU A 126 0.45 -15.07 -3.99
CA GLU A 126 0.75 -16.46 -4.32
C GLU A 126 1.88 -17.05 -3.46
N ASN A 127 2.75 -16.22 -2.86
CA ASN A 127 3.78 -16.63 -1.91
C ASN A 127 3.88 -15.68 -0.70
N ALA A 128 2.80 -15.61 0.11
CA ALA A 128 2.77 -14.76 1.30
C ALA A 128 3.94 -15.02 2.29
N VAL A 129 4.45 -16.26 2.35
CA VAL A 129 5.63 -16.61 3.16
C VAL A 129 6.87 -15.82 2.72
N ASP A 130 7.12 -15.74 1.40
CA ASP A 130 8.29 -15.05 0.85
C ASP A 130 8.19 -13.54 1.04
N LEU A 131 6.98 -13.00 0.97
CA LEU A 131 6.75 -11.58 1.26
C LEU A 131 6.96 -11.25 2.73
N VAL A 132 6.50 -12.12 3.64
CA VAL A 132 6.74 -11.94 5.08
C VAL A 132 8.23 -12.01 5.40
N ARG A 133 8.94 -13.00 4.86
CA ARG A 133 10.39 -13.21 5.10
C ARG A 133 11.31 -12.36 4.23
N GLY A 134 10.74 -11.62 3.28
CA GLY A 134 11.48 -10.81 2.33
C GLY A 134 12.16 -9.61 2.97
N GLY A 135 12.81 -8.81 2.12
CA GLY A 135 13.42 -7.55 2.54
C GLY A 135 12.41 -6.54 3.11
N PRO A 136 12.88 -5.41 3.66
CA PRO A 136 12.05 -4.44 4.38
C PRO A 136 10.96 -3.77 3.52
N ARG A 137 11.05 -3.89 2.18
CA ARG A 137 10.10 -3.34 1.21
C ARG A 137 9.48 -4.40 0.30
N ALA A 138 9.54 -5.67 0.70
CA ALA A 138 9.20 -6.79 -0.18
C ALA A 138 7.72 -6.76 -0.61
N ALA A 139 6.81 -6.45 0.31
CA ALA A 139 5.39 -6.42 0.00
C ALA A 139 5.05 -5.24 -0.92
N THR A 140 5.62 -4.07 -0.67
CA THR A 140 5.45 -2.86 -1.49
C THR A 140 5.99 -3.09 -2.90
N SER A 141 7.17 -3.71 -3.01
CA SER A 141 7.78 -4.00 -4.31
C SER A 141 6.93 -4.98 -5.12
N ALA A 142 6.37 -6.00 -4.46
CA ALA A 142 5.45 -6.93 -5.10
C ALA A 142 4.16 -6.24 -5.57
N LEU A 143 3.54 -5.44 -4.70
CA LEU A 143 2.33 -4.67 -5.03
C LEU A 143 2.55 -3.71 -6.21
N ARG A 144 3.69 -3.00 -6.23
CA ARG A 144 4.07 -2.14 -7.35
C ARG A 144 4.24 -2.95 -8.65
N GLY A 145 4.86 -4.13 -8.56
CA GLY A 145 5.02 -5.03 -9.70
C GLY A 145 3.69 -5.48 -10.30
N GLU A 146 2.70 -5.79 -9.45
CA GLU A 146 1.34 -6.17 -9.86
C GLU A 146 0.58 -5.02 -10.53
N LEU A 147 0.70 -3.80 -9.99
CA LEU A 147 0.06 -2.61 -10.57
C LEU A 147 0.75 -2.14 -11.86
N GLY A 148 2.07 -2.31 -11.97
CA GLY A 148 2.86 -1.89 -13.11
C GLY A 148 2.65 -0.40 -13.44
N GLY A 149 2.51 -0.08 -14.72
CA GLY A 149 2.27 1.29 -15.19
C GLY A 149 0.84 1.81 -14.98
N ARG A 150 -0.08 0.96 -14.48
CA ARG A 150 -1.51 1.31 -14.39
C ARG A 150 -1.75 2.52 -13.49
N LEU A 151 -1.00 2.64 -12.39
CA LEU A 151 -1.18 3.79 -11.49
C LEU A 151 -0.94 5.11 -12.23
N ILE A 152 0.11 5.19 -13.05
CA ILE A 152 0.41 6.36 -13.87
C ILE A 152 -0.67 6.59 -14.92
N GLU A 153 -1.10 5.53 -15.62
CA GLU A 153 -2.13 5.61 -16.68
C GLU A 153 -3.45 6.19 -16.16
N GLU A 154 -3.86 5.79 -14.96
CA GLU A 154 -5.08 6.26 -14.30
C GLU A 154 -4.93 7.70 -13.76
N MET A 155 -3.74 8.10 -13.32
CA MET A 155 -3.50 9.46 -12.81
C MET A 155 -3.43 10.52 -13.92
N VAL A 156 -2.87 10.19 -15.08
CA VAL A 156 -2.54 11.18 -16.12
C VAL A 156 -3.72 12.04 -16.60
N PRO A 157 -4.90 11.48 -16.94
CA PRO A 157 -6.01 12.29 -17.45
C PRO A 157 -6.45 13.35 -16.44
N GLU A 158 -6.50 12.96 -15.18
CA GLU A 158 -6.98 13.77 -14.07
C GLU A 158 -5.98 14.83 -13.63
N VAL A 159 -4.70 14.49 -13.58
CA VAL A 159 -3.63 15.47 -13.39
C VAL A 159 -3.63 16.49 -14.53
N GLY A 160 -3.89 16.05 -15.77
CA GLY A 160 -4.01 16.94 -16.93
C GLY A 160 -5.21 17.90 -16.86
N GLU A 161 -6.33 17.48 -16.27
CA GLU A 161 -7.46 18.37 -15.96
C GLU A 161 -7.10 19.35 -14.85
N ALA A 162 -6.51 18.87 -13.75
CA ALA A 162 -6.10 19.71 -12.62
C ALA A 162 -5.11 20.80 -13.04
N ILE A 163 -4.13 20.47 -13.89
CA ILE A 163 -3.18 21.46 -14.46
C ILE A 163 -3.94 22.53 -15.25
N ARG A 164 -4.91 22.16 -16.08
CA ARG A 164 -5.71 23.12 -16.87
C ARG A 164 -6.50 24.07 -15.99
N LEU A 165 -7.13 23.56 -14.94
CA LEU A 165 -7.92 24.36 -13.99
C LEU A 165 -7.04 25.28 -13.13
N ALA A 166 -5.95 24.75 -12.56
CA ALA A 166 -5.05 25.51 -11.68
C ALA A 166 -4.29 26.61 -12.43
N SER A 167 -4.05 26.40 -13.72
CA SER A 167 -3.19 27.28 -14.50
C SER A 167 -3.96 28.30 -15.33
N ASP A 168 -5.29 28.42 -15.28
CA ASP A 168 -6.08 29.21 -16.25
C ASP A 168 -5.51 30.62 -16.58
N PRO A 169 -5.04 31.45 -15.62
CA PRO A 169 -4.39 32.74 -15.92
C PRO A 169 -2.95 32.61 -16.45
N LEU A 170 -2.18 31.66 -15.91
CA LEU A 170 -0.79 31.40 -16.27
C LEU A 170 -0.64 30.69 -17.61
N VAL A 171 -1.57 29.78 -17.92
CA VAL A 171 -1.73 29.07 -19.19
C VAL A 171 -2.23 30.04 -20.25
N ALA A 172 -3.13 30.97 -19.94
CA ALA A 172 -3.46 32.05 -20.87
C ALA A 172 -2.20 32.88 -21.22
N GLU A 173 -1.38 33.23 -20.23
CA GLU A 173 -0.12 33.97 -20.45
C GLU A 173 0.93 33.12 -21.23
N LEU A 174 1.06 31.83 -20.90
CA LEU A 174 1.98 30.91 -21.59
C LEU A 174 1.53 30.58 -23.03
N LEU A 175 0.23 30.39 -23.27
CA LEU A 175 -0.35 30.16 -24.60
C LEU A 175 -0.25 31.40 -25.48
N ASN A 176 -0.37 32.59 -24.89
CA ASN A 176 -0.13 33.86 -25.57
C ASN A 176 1.36 34.11 -25.85
N ALA A 177 2.27 33.58 -25.01
CA ALA A 177 3.71 33.74 -25.15
C ALA A 177 4.42 32.63 -25.97
N ALA A 178 3.84 31.44 -26.03
CA ALA A 178 4.43 30.26 -26.64
C ALA A 178 3.37 29.33 -27.23
N THR A 179 3.46 29.08 -28.53
CA THR A 179 2.82 27.92 -29.16
C THR A 179 3.53 26.65 -28.67
N GLY A 180 2.77 25.65 -28.19
CA GLY A 180 3.30 24.29 -27.99
C GLY A 180 3.53 23.79 -26.56
N THR A 181 2.82 24.33 -25.55
CA THR A 181 2.86 23.75 -24.19
C THR A 181 2.22 22.36 -24.17
N ASP A 182 3.06 21.33 -24.04
CA ASP A 182 2.61 19.94 -23.92
C ASP A 182 2.13 19.63 -22.50
N VAL A 183 0.88 20.02 -22.21
CA VAL A 183 0.22 19.73 -20.92
C VAL A 183 0.17 18.23 -20.65
N GLY A 184 0.00 17.41 -21.69
CA GLY A 184 0.01 15.94 -21.57
C GLY A 184 1.36 15.41 -21.11
N GLY A 185 2.46 15.95 -21.65
CA GLY A 185 3.82 15.64 -21.23
C GLY A 185 4.13 16.10 -19.80
N VAL A 186 3.63 17.27 -19.38
CA VAL A 186 3.76 17.73 -17.98
C VAL A 186 2.98 16.83 -17.05
N ALA A 187 1.72 16.50 -17.37
CA ALA A 187 0.88 15.62 -16.59
C ALA A 187 1.52 14.23 -16.42
N ARG A 188 2.09 13.65 -17.48
CA ARG A 188 2.78 12.35 -17.41
C ARG A 188 4.01 12.37 -16.52
N ARG A 189 4.79 13.46 -16.53
CA ARG A 189 5.96 13.58 -15.65
C ARG A 189 5.55 13.74 -14.19
N LEU A 190 4.60 14.64 -13.92
CA LEU A 190 4.07 14.81 -12.58
C LEU A 190 3.47 13.50 -12.05
N ALA A 191 2.69 12.78 -12.85
CA ALA A 191 2.18 11.46 -12.49
C ALA A 191 3.30 10.45 -12.20
N GLY A 192 4.41 10.48 -12.95
CA GLY A 192 5.58 9.65 -12.68
C GLY A 192 6.30 10.00 -11.36
N GLU A 193 6.42 11.28 -11.04
CA GLU A 193 6.99 11.72 -9.76
C GLU A 193 6.09 11.37 -8.57
N VAL A 194 4.78 11.53 -8.73
CA VAL A 194 3.76 11.11 -7.75
C VAL A 194 3.80 9.60 -7.55
N ASP A 195 3.84 8.82 -8.62
CA ASP A 195 4.03 7.36 -8.55
C ASP A 195 5.30 7.01 -7.76
N ALA A 196 6.44 7.57 -8.11
CA ALA A 196 7.70 7.29 -7.43
C ALA A 196 7.63 7.65 -5.93
N ALA A 197 7.08 8.81 -5.59
CA ALA A 197 6.91 9.24 -4.21
C ALA A 197 6.00 8.31 -3.41
N ILE A 198 4.86 7.89 -3.99
CA ILE A 198 3.92 6.95 -3.36
C ILE A 198 4.64 5.65 -3.01
N TRP A 199 5.33 5.04 -3.98
CA TRP A 199 5.98 3.76 -3.74
C TRP A 199 7.15 3.84 -2.77
N ASP A 200 7.90 4.95 -2.79
CA ASP A 200 8.97 5.19 -1.83
C ASP A 200 8.42 5.34 -0.42
N GLU A 201 7.31 6.06 -0.25
CA GLU A 201 6.74 6.32 1.06
C GLU A 201 6.04 5.08 1.64
N ILE A 202 5.29 4.33 0.83
CA ILE A 202 4.71 3.05 1.25
C ILE A 202 5.84 2.08 1.65
N GLY A 203 6.94 2.06 0.90
CA GLY A 203 8.10 1.24 1.23
C GLY A 203 8.80 1.67 2.52
N ASN A 204 8.89 2.98 2.78
CA ASN A 204 9.41 3.50 4.05
C ASN A 204 8.53 3.04 5.23
N GLU A 205 7.22 3.16 5.09
CA GLU A 205 6.26 2.76 6.12
C GLU A 205 6.25 1.24 6.33
N GLU A 206 6.33 0.44 5.26
CA GLU A 206 6.50 -1.02 5.38
C GLU A 206 7.75 -1.37 6.19
N ALA A 207 8.88 -0.73 5.86
CA ALA A 207 10.14 -0.95 6.54
C ALA A 207 10.06 -0.55 8.02
N ALA A 208 9.42 0.58 8.32
CA ALA A 208 9.20 1.06 9.67
C ALA A 208 8.33 0.10 10.49
N ILE A 209 7.21 -0.37 9.92
CA ILE A 209 6.32 -1.34 10.56
C ILE A 209 7.05 -2.66 10.81
N ARG A 210 7.86 -3.14 9.88
CA ARG A 210 8.64 -4.38 10.07
C ARG A 210 9.72 -4.22 11.14
N ALA A 211 10.31 -3.03 11.26
CA ALA A 211 11.34 -2.75 12.26
C ALA A 211 10.76 -2.59 13.67
N ASP A 212 9.56 -2.01 13.80
CA ASP A 212 8.82 -1.90 15.06
C ASP A 212 7.32 -2.22 14.87
N PRO A 213 6.94 -3.51 14.84
CA PRO A 213 5.55 -3.91 14.66
C PRO A 213 4.65 -3.48 15.82
N ARG A 214 5.22 -3.25 17.01
CA ARG A 214 4.45 -2.87 18.20
C ARG A 214 3.85 -1.48 18.07
N SER A 215 4.48 -0.60 17.30
CA SER A 215 3.95 0.74 16.97
C SER A 215 2.57 0.69 16.29
N THR A 216 2.25 -0.41 15.60
CA THR A 216 0.97 -0.55 14.88
C THR A 216 -0.22 -0.82 15.80
N ASN A 217 0.02 -1.35 17.01
CA ASN A 217 -1.00 -1.93 17.89
C ASN A 217 -1.89 -3.00 17.21
N ASP A 218 -1.45 -3.59 16.10
CA ASP A 218 -2.15 -4.70 15.44
C ASP A 218 -1.55 -6.03 15.93
N PRO A 219 -2.33 -6.87 16.64
CA PRO A 219 -1.81 -8.14 17.17
C PRO A 219 -1.32 -9.09 16.08
N VAL A 220 -1.89 -9.04 14.86
CA VAL A 220 -1.46 -9.86 13.72
C VAL A 220 -0.09 -9.43 13.23
N LEU A 221 0.13 -8.12 13.08
CA LEU A 221 1.42 -7.58 12.64
C LEU A 221 2.50 -7.81 13.70
N ILE A 222 2.15 -7.67 14.98
CA ILE A 222 3.05 -7.96 16.10
C ILE A 222 3.43 -9.44 16.13
N GLU A 223 2.47 -10.34 15.92
CA GLU A 223 2.73 -11.79 15.89
C GLU A 223 3.59 -12.21 14.70
N VAL A 224 3.34 -11.66 13.50
CA VAL A 224 4.03 -12.09 12.26
C VAL A 224 5.40 -11.44 12.07
N PHE A 225 5.55 -10.16 12.42
CA PHE A 225 6.79 -9.40 12.19
C PHE A 225 7.58 -9.12 13.47
N GLY A 226 7.02 -9.47 14.64
CA GLY A 226 7.67 -9.22 15.93
C GLY A 226 8.96 -10.03 16.11
N PRO A 227 9.84 -9.61 17.04
CA PRO A 227 11.11 -10.31 17.30
C PRO A 227 10.91 -11.76 17.77
N GLU A 228 9.75 -12.08 18.34
CA GLU A 228 9.39 -13.44 18.82
C GLU A 228 9.00 -14.38 17.67
N ALA A 229 8.72 -13.87 16.47
CA ALA A 229 8.45 -14.67 15.28
C ALA A 229 9.73 -15.26 14.64
N LEU A 230 10.90 -14.74 15.03
CA LEU A 230 12.21 -15.09 14.46
C LEU A 230 13.05 -16.01 15.36
N SER A 231 12.53 -16.39 16.53
CA SER A 231 13.15 -17.34 17.48
C SER A 231 12.58 -18.74 17.36
#